data_AF-R5YPU0-F1
#
_entry.id   AF-R5YPU0-F1
#
_cell.length_a   1.000
_cell.length_b   1.000
_cell.length_c   1.000
_cell.angle_alpha   90.00
_cell.angle_beta   90.00
_cell.angle_gamma   90.00
#
_symmetry.space_group_name_H-M   'P 1'
#
loop_
_entity.id
_entity.type
_entity.pdbx_description
1 polymer ?
#
loop_
_entity_poly.entity_id
_entity_poly.type
_entity_poly.pdbx_seq_one_letter_code
_entity_poly.pdbx_strand_id
1 'polypeptide(L)'
;MEENKKIKNIKLTLYIIGILCLMVGVSYATYNLVLKGNKQHQVNIGSLTLTYEETNNINVTGDTIKTDEEGIASGNVFNFKVSVNNTTNKEINYIVYLTMDIEYLNNIDKGKVYLNNKTKNIVYGPSFITDLAKYKYENSYVLCTNIFTNATETHEYSLTSWISPKTNIFESGGTHQTIIGGTVKFKVSVETVEITNLDTSGANKPVLASNMIPVYYDEANSVWKKADKNNSQKDYRWYSYTSTGEYKGMWANAVTVTDANRQTYLNAEPGTTISMDDINEKSR
;
A
#
# COMPACT_ATOMS: atom_id res chain seq x y z
N MET A 1 64.87 -22.82 -12.83
CA MET A 1 64.50 -21.38 -12.80
C MET A 1 63.15 -21.10 -13.47
N GLU A 2 62.73 -21.92 -14.43
CA GLU A 2 61.47 -21.77 -15.18
C GLU A 2 60.21 -22.22 -14.40
N GLU A 3 60.35 -23.24 -13.54
CA GLU A 3 59.28 -23.78 -12.70
C GLU A 3 58.74 -22.77 -11.66
N ASN A 4 59.64 -22.00 -11.05
CA ASN A 4 59.27 -20.91 -10.12
C ASN A 4 58.52 -19.77 -10.82
N LYS A 5 58.77 -19.53 -12.12
CA LYS A 5 58.06 -18.50 -12.90
C LYS A 5 56.63 -18.95 -13.25
N LYS A 6 56.43 -20.23 -13.59
CA LYS A 6 55.08 -20.81 -13.79
C LYS A 6 54.24 -20.77 -12.52
N ILE A 7 54.80 -21.16 -11.37
CA ILE A 7 54.09 -21.13 -10.07
C ILE A 7 53.74 -19.69 -9.67
N LYS A 8 54.65 -18.74 -9.89
CA LYS A 8 54.41 -17.32 -9.60
C LYS A 8 53.34 -16.71 -10.50
N ASN A 9 53.30 -17.09 -11.78
CA ASN A 9 52.27 -16.66 -12.73
C ASN A 9 50.90 -17.26 -12.40
N ILE A 10 50.82 -18.54 -12.01
CA ILE A 10 49.56 -19.18 -11.58
C ILE A 10 49.00 -18.51 -10.33
N LYS A 11 49.85 -18.20 -9.34
CA LYS A 11 49.44 -17.47 -8.13
C LYS A 11 48.95 -16.05 -8.46
N LEU A 12 49.59 -15.36 -9.39
CA LEU A 12 49.16 -14.03 -9.85
C LEU A 12 47.82 -14.09 -10.58
N THR A 13 47.61 -15.08 -11.45
CA THR A 13 46.34 -15.28 -12.17
C THR A 13 45.20 -15.63 -11.21
N LEU A 14 45.44 -16.49 -10.20
CA LEU A 14 44.44 -16.80 -9.18
C LEU A 14 44.10 -15.58 -8.31
N TYR A 15 45.07 -14.71 -8.03
CA TYR A 15 44.84 -13.47 -7.30
C TYR A 15 43.99 -12.48 -8.10
N ILE A 16 44.25 -12.35 -9.41
CA ILE A 16 43.46 -11.49 -10.31
C ILE A 16 42.03 -12.03 -10.48
N ILE A 17 41.85 -13.34 -10.63
CA ILE A 17 40.51 -13.96 -10.69
C ILE A 17 39.78 -13.81 -9.36
N GLY A 18 40.47 -13.95 -8.22
CA GLY A 18 39.90 -13.70 -6.89
C GLY A 18 39.41 -12.26 -6.71
N ILE A 19 40.17 -11.27 -7.17
CA ILE A 19 39.75 -9.85 -7.18
C ILE A 19 38.57 -9.62 -8.13
N LEU A 20 38.57 -10.24 -9.31
CA LEU A 20 37.44 -10.16 -10.25
C LEU A 20 36.16 -10.79 -9.66
N CYS A 21 36.27 -11.90 -8.93
CA CYS A 21 35.14 -12.54 -8.24
C CYS A 21 34.58 -11.67 -7.10
N LEU A 22 35.42 -10.88 -6.41
CA LEU A 22 34.98 -9.91 -5.41
C LEU A 22 34.25 -8.70 -6.04
N MET A 23 34.53 -8.36 -7.31
CA MET A 23 33.83 -7.29 -8.05
C MET A 23 32.46 -7.73 -8.60
N VAL A 24 32.16 -9.03 -8.67
CA VAL A 24 30.81 -9.55 -8.99
C VAL A 24 29.90 -9.61 -7.76
N GLY A 25 30.42 -9.25 -6.60
CA GLY A 25 29.62 -8.77 -5.48
C GLY A 25 28.99 -7.45 -5.89
N VAL A 26 27.94 -7.54 -6.71
CA VAL A 26 27.07 -6.44 -7.09
C VAL A 26 26.81 -5.61 -5.84
N SER A 27 27.34 -4.39 -5.85
CA SER A 27 26.94 -3.37 -4.91
C SER A 27 25.45 -3.16 -5.13
N TYR A 28 24.62 -3.85 -4.35
CA TYR A 28 23.25 -3.42 -4.14
C TYR A 28 23.36 -2.12 -3.33
N ALA A 29 23.55 -1.01 -4.04
CA ALA A 29 23.38 0.30 -3.44
C ALA A 29 21.88 0.44 -3.17
N THR A 30 21.49 0.25 -1.92
CA THR A 30 20.12 0.49 -1.46
C THR A 30 19.95 2.01 -1.35
N TYR A 31 19.09 2.59 -2.18
CA TYR A 31 18.85 4.04 -2.19
C TYR A 31 17.72 4.36 -1.19
N ASN A 32 18.06 4.65 0.06
CA ASN A 32 17.11 5.22 1.02
C ASN A 32 17.20 6.75 0.93
N LEU A 33 16.38 7.34 0.06
CA LEU A 33 16.37 8.77 -0.17
C LEU A 33 15.10 9.39 0.41
N VAL A 34 15.24 10.33 1.34
CA VAL A 34 14.12 11.07 1.94
C VAL A 34 14.15 12.52 1.45
N LEU A 35 13.08 12.95 0.79
CA LEU A 35 12.88 14.34 0.40
C LEU A 35 11.78 14.96 1.30
N LYS A 36 12.13 16.02 2.04
CA LYS A 36 11.25 16.74 2.96
C LYS A 36 11.03 18.17 2.43
N GLY A 37 9.79 18.60 2.20
CA GLY A 37 9.42 19.88 1.53
C GLY A 37 10.05 21.17 2.08
N ASN A 38 10.30 22.20 1.24
CA ASN A 38 9.38 23.34 1.06
C ASN A 38 9.31 24.07 -0.32
N LYS A 39 10.00 23.66 -1.43
CA LYS A 39 9.70 24.16 -2.83
C LYS A 39 10.15 23.20 -3.95
N GLN A 40 11.43 22.83 -4.02
CA GLN A 40 11.93 21.82 -4.97
C GLN A 40 13.13 21.10 -4.35
N HIS A 41 13.06 19.78 -4.28
CA HIS A 41 14.13 18.92 -3.78
C HIS A 41 14.55 17.99 -4.90
N GLN A 42 15.82 18.10 -5.31
CA GLN A 42 16.44 17.18 -6.24
C GLN A 42 17.60 16.50 -5.53
N VAL A 43 17.64 15.17 -5.58
CA VAL A 43 18.79 14.42 -5.12
C VAL A 43 19.25 13.49 -6.23
N ASN A 44 20.54 13.62 -6.54
CA ASN A 44 21.23 12.86 -7.57
C ASN A 44 22.16 11.86 -6.87
N ILE A 45 21.96 10.57 -7.13
CA ILE A 45 22.81 9.49 -6.64
C ILE A 45 23.15 8.58 -7.81
N GLY A 46 24.32 8.81 -8.41
CA GLY A 46 24.82 8.00 -9.53
C GLY A 46 23.92 8.07 -10.75
N SER A 47 23.23 6.97 -11.04
CA SER A 47 22.29 6.81 -12.16
C SER A 47 20.86 7.25 -11.86
N LEU A 48 20.54 7.59 -10.61
CA LEU A 48 19.19 7.92 -10.16
C LEU A 48 19.11 9.39 -9.75
N THR A 49 18.18 10.11 -10.36
CA THR A 49 17.75 11.44 -9.92
C THR A 49 16.29 11.39 -9.52
N LEU A 50 15.99 11.68 -8.25
CA LEU A 50 14.62 11.84 -7.76
C LEU A 50 14.37 13.33 -7.53
N THR A 51 13.25 13.82 -8.07
CA THR A 51 12.80 15.19 -7.88
C THR A 51 11.43 15.22 -7.22
N TYR A 52 11.32 16.00 -6.15
CA TYR A 52 10.07 16.33 -5.48
C TYR A 52 9.84 17.83 -5.57
N GLU A 53 8.74 18.24 -6.18
CA GLU A 53 8.41 19.65 -6.42
C GLU A 53 7.02 19.96 -5.85
N GLU A 54 6.93 21.03 -5.06
CA GLU A 54 5.69 21.50 -4.43
C GLU A 54 5.31 22.85 -5.03
N THR A 55 4.06 23.02 -5.44
CA THR A 55 3.65 24.30 -6.05
C THR A 55 3.19 25.33 -5.03
N ASN A 56 2.60 24.89 -3.91
CA ASN A 56 1.99 25.74 -2.88
C ASN A 56 2.27 25.19 -1.47
N ASN A 57 2.11 26.00 -0.43
CA ASN A 57 2.05 25.54 0.96
C ASN A 57 0.59 25.26 1.38
N ILE A 58 0.35 24.25 2.23
CA ILE A 58 -0.95 24.10 2.92
C ILE A 58 -0.80 24.53 4.37
N ASN A 59 -1.68 25.44 4.78
CA ASN A 59 -2.14 25.51 6.16
C ASN A 59 -3.64 25.17 6.14
N VAL A 60 -4.05 24.08 6.81
CA VAL A 60 -5.47 23.76 6.97
C VAL A 60 -5.97 24.49 8.20
N THR A 61 -6.45 25.71 8.00
CA THR A 61 -7.23 26.45 9.00
C THR A 61 -8.69 26.36 8.61
N GLY A 62 -9.51 25.67 9.40
CA GLY A 62 -10.95 25.58 9.18
C GLY A 62 -11.71 26.12 10.38
N ASP A 63 -12.37 27.27 10.20
CA ASP A 63 -13.29 27.84 11.19
C ASP A 63 -14.63 27.06 11.23
N THR A 64 -14.88 26.26 10.20
CA THR A 64 -16.08 25.43 10.03
C THR A 64 -15.71 24.02 9.58
N ILE A 65 -16.47 23.06 10.08
CA ILE A 65 -16.36 21.64 9.76
C ILE A 65 -16.97 21.39 8.39
N LYS A 66 -16.38 20.48 7.62
CA LYS A 66 -16.84 20.13 6.26
C LYS A 66 -17.22 18.67 6.16
N THR A 67 -18.30 18.41 5.41
CA THR A 67 -18.59 17.09 4.83
C THR A 67 -17.53 16.73 3.77
N ASP A 68 -17.54 15.49 3.29
CA ASP A 68 -16.59 15.08 2.24
C ASP A 68 -16.82 15.84 0.93
N GLU A 69 -18.08 16.11 0.56
CA GLU A 69 -18.42 16.90 -0.63
C GLU A 69 -17.91 18.34 -0.52
N GLU A 70 -18.15 19.01 0.60
CA GLU A 70 -17.66 20.38 0.84
C GLU A 70 -16.14 20.43 1.00
N GLY A 71 -15.54 19.40 1.61
CA GLY A 71 -14.11 19.26 1.83
C GLY A 71 -13.35 19.14 0.51
N ILE A 72 -13.80 18.25 -0.36
CA ILE A 72 -13.24 18.04 -1.70
C ILE A 72 -13.45 19.29 -2.58
N ALA A 73 -14.60 19.95 -2.48
CA ALA A 73 -14.90 21.17 -3.22
C ALA A 73 -14.19 22.43 -2.68
N SER A 74 -13.52 22.34 -1.52
CA SER A 74 -12.99 23.52 -0.82
C SER A 74 -11.87 24.28 -1.54
N GLY A 75 -11.26 23.68 -2.56
CA GLY A 75 -10.18 24.30 -3.34
C GLY A 75 -8.83 24.43 -2.61
N ASN A 76 -8.74 24.02 -1.34
CA ASN A 76 -7.50 23.97 -0.57
C ASN A 76 -6.65 22.75 -0.96
N VAL A 77 -6.04 22.84 -2.14
CA VAL A 77 -5.30 21.74 -2.78
C VAL A 77 -3.80 22.01 -2.77
N PHE A 78 -3.03 21.00 -2.34
CA PHE A 78 -1.58 20.93 -2.48
C PHE A 78 -1.21 20.06 -3.65
N ASN A 79 -0.66 20.69 -4.67
CA ASN A 79 -0.13 19.96 -5.80
C ASN A 79 1.36 19.70 -5.60
N PHE A 80 1.75 18.46 -5.84
CA PHE A 80 3.15 18.06 -5.84
C PHE A 80 3.42 17.06 -6.96
N LYS A 81 4.69 17.00 -7.36
CA LYS A 81 5.18 16.07 -8.38
C LYS A 81 6.30 15.24 -7.83
N VAL A 82 6.30 13.96 -8.18
CA VAL A 82 7.40 13.05 -7.92
C VAL A 82 7.90 12.57 -9.28
N SER A 83 9.15 12.89 -9.59
CA SER A 83 9.76 12.53 -10.87
C SER A 83 11.02 11.73 -10.68
N VAL A 84 11.23 10.77 -11.57
CA VAL A 84 12.47 10.00 -11.65
C VAL A 84 13.14 10.24 -12.99
N ASN A 85 14.47 10.32 -12.94
CA ASN A 85 15.33 10.02 -14.08
C ASN A 85 16.29 8.92 -13.63
N ASN A 86 16.07 7.72 -14.14
CA ASN A 86 16.78 6.50 -13.81
C ASN A 86 17.42 5.92 -15.07
N THR A 87 18.75 5.90 -15.12
CA THR A 87 19.49 5.28 -16.24
C THR A 87 19.69 3.78 -16.05
N THR A 88 19.15 3.20 -14.97
CA THR A 88 19.06 1.75 -14.77
C THR A 88 17.67 1.26 -15.18
N ASN A 89 17.57 0.12 -15.85
CA ASN A 89 16.28 -0.51 -16.21
C ASN A 89 15.60 -1.17 -15.01
N LYS A 90 15.76 -0.61 -13.80
CA LYS A 90 15.17 -1.13 -12.57
C LYS A 90 13.96 -0.28 -12.19
N GLU A 91 12.89 -0.94 -11.79
CA GLU A 91 11.74 -0.27 -11.21
C GLU A 91 12.13 0.39 -9.88
N ILE A 92 11.60 1.58 -9.62
CA ILE A 92 11.88 2.34 -8.40
C ILE A 92 10.58 2.55 -7.64
N ASN A 93 10.47 1.94 -6.48
CA ASN A 93 9.34 2.13 -5.60
C ASN A 93 9.55 3.36 -4.71
N TYR A 94 8.46 4.07 -4.41
CA TYR A 94 8.46 5.16 -3.45
C TYR A 94 7.17 5.20 -2.64
N ILE A 95 7.27 5.84 -1.47
CA ILE A 95 6.17 6.11 -0.56
C ILE A 95 5.99 7.61 -0.46
N VAL A 96 4.74 8.06 -0.49
CA VAL A 96 4.35 9.39 -0.03
C VAL A 96 3.76 9.24 1.36
N TYR A 97 4.25 10.03 2.30
CA TYR A 97 3.76 10.01 3.68
C TYR A 97 3.59 11.42 4.24
N LEU A 98 2.72 11.52 5.24
CA LEU A 98 2.48 12.73 6.02
C LEU A 98 3.30 12.65 7.30
N THR A 99 3.88 13.76 7.74
CA THR A 99 4.44 13.91 9.10
C THR A 99 3.70 15.03 9.80
N MET A 100 3.01 14.70 10.90
CA MET A 100 2.24 15.67 11.67
C MET A 100 3.16 16.60 12.47
N ASP A 101 2.77 17.87 12.54
CA ASP A 101 3.36 18.83 13.47
C ASP A 101 2.90 18.50 14.91
N ILE A 102 3.86 18.39 15.82
CA ILE A 102 3.63 17.89 17.19
C ILE A 102 2.61 18.74 17.96
N GLU A 103 2.60 20.05 17.72
CA GLU A 103 1.68 21.00 18.36
C GLU A 103 0.20 20.76 17.97
N TYR A 104 -0.03 20.08 16.83
CA TYR A 104 -1.36 19.88 16.25
C TYR A 104 -1.84 18.43 16.32
N LEU A 105 -1.10 17.55 17.00
CA LEU A 105 -1.47 16.13 17.16
C LEU A 105 -2.82 15.92 17.85
N ASN A 106 -3.20 16.82 18.77
CA ASN A 106 -4.49 16.72 19.46
C ASN A 106 -5.71 16.91 18.55
N ASN A 107 -5.52 17.37 17.31
CA ASN A 107 -6.58 17.55 16.31
C ASN A 107 -6.48 16.54 15.15
N ILE A 108 -5.55 15.58 15.21
CA ILE A 108 -5.31 14.64 14.10
C ILE A 108 -6.53 13.78 13.75
N ASP A 109 -7.37 13.48 14.73
CA ASP A 109 -8.62 12.73 14.58
C ASP A 109 -9.71 13.50 13.84
N LYS A 110 -9.56 14.81 13.69
CA LYS A 110 -10.48 15.69 12.95
C LYS A 110 -10.04 15.94 11.51
N GLY A 111 -8.78 15.68 11.17
CA GLY A 111 -8.26 15.91 9.83
C GLY A 111 -8.64 14.78 8.88
N LYS A 112 -9.24 15.11 7.73
CA LYS A 112 -9.39 14.19 6.58
C LYS A 112 -8.47 14.59 5.44
N VAL A 113 -8.06 13.59 4.67
CA VAL A 113 -7.22 13.74 3.47
C VAL A 113 -7.82 13.00 2.28
N TYR A 114 -7.60 13.56 1.10
CA TYR A 114 -8.03 13.02 -0.18
C TYR A 114 -6.95 13.29 -1.22
N LEU A 115 -6.44 12.25 -1.86
CA LEU A 115 -5.35 12.31 -2.82
C LEU A 115 -5.82 11.85 -4.19
N ASN A 116 -5.59 12.68 -5.20
CA ASN A 116 -5.90 12.36 -6.59
C ASN A 116 -4.65 12.50 -7.45
N ASN A 117 -4.63 11.78 -8.57
CA ASN A 117 -3.62 11.97 -9.60
C ASN A 117 -4.04 13.10 -10.58
N LYS A 118 -3.20 13.39 -11.57
CA LYS A 118 -3.46 14.38 -12.63
C LYS A 118 -4.79 14.19 -13.37
N THR A 119 -5.21 12.94 -13.59
CA THR A 119 -6.48 12.61 -14.27
C THR A 119 -7.68 12.67 -13.32
N LYS A 120 -7.48 13.16 -12.09
CA LYS A 120 -8.46 13.22 -11.01
C LYS A 120 -8.95 11.86 -10.52
N ASN A 121 -8.29 10.76 -10.91
CA ASN A 121 -8.58 9.45 -10.33
C ASN A 121 -8.17 9.47 -8.85
N ILE A 122 -8.99 8.84 -8.03
CA ILE A 122 -8.74 8.70 -6.59
C ILE A 122 -7.53 7.79 -6.42
N VAL A 123 -6.51 8.31 -5.75
CA VAL A 123 -5.32 7.55 -5.31
C VAL A 123 -5.51 7.10 -3.86
N TYR A 124 -6.10 7.96 -3.02
CA TYR A 124 -6.41 7.64 -1.63
C TYR A 124 -7.54 8.52 -1.07
N GLY A 125 -8.30 7.99 -0.11
CA GLY A 125 -9.35 8.72 0.61
C GLY A 125 -10.66 8.91 -0.16
N PRO A 126 -11.59 9.73 0.36
CA PRO A 126 -11.47 10.57 1.56
C PRO A 126 -11.43 9.75 2.85
N SER A 127 -10.41 9.96 3.69
CA SER A 127 -10.23 9.22 4.96
C SER A 127 -9.70 10.13 6.07
N PHE A 128 -9.94 9.79 7.33
CA PHE A 128 -9.28 10.48 8.45
C PHE A 128 -7.79 10.18 8.49
N ILE A 129 -6.97 11.15 8.88
CA ILE A 129 -5.50 10.98 9.02
C ILE A 129 -5.19 9.83 10.00
N THR A 130 -6.00 9.68 11.04
CA THR A 130 -5.87 8.60 12.03
C THR A 130 -6.15 7.20 11.49
N ASP A 131 -6.79 7.08 10.32
CA ASP A 131 -7.09 5.80 9.69
C ASP A 131 -5.97 5.38 8.70
N LEU A 132 -4.99 6.25 8.43
CA LEU A 132 -3.81 5.91 7.64
C LEU A 132 -2.88 4.99 8.43
N ALA A 133 -2.20 4.09 7.72
CA ALA A 133 -1.17 3.25 8.31
C ALA A 133 -0.01 4.11 8.85
N LYS A 134 0.46 3.83 10.08
CA LYS A 134 1.65 4.48 10.62
C LYS A 134 2.88 4.13 9.78
N TYR A 135 3.75 5.11 9.60
CA TYR A 135 5.05 4.94 8.97
C TYR A 135 6.17 4.82 10.00
N LYS A 136 7.38 4.46 9.53
CA LYS A 136 8.53 4.19 10.41
C LYS A 136 9.03 5.40 11.21
N TYR A 137 8.67 6.60 10.79
CA TYR A 137 8.99 7.84 11.50
C TYR A 137 7.89 8.20 12.50
N GLU A 138 8.29 8.85 13.59
CA GLU A 138 7.35 9.33 14.59
C GLU A 138 6.29 10.24 13.96
N ASN A 139 5.05 10.11 14.43
CA ASN A 139 3.91 10.91 13.97
C ASN A 139 3.72 10.95 12.44
N SER A 140 4.16 9.89 11.75
CA SER A 140 4.13 9.80 10.30
C SER A 140 3.17 8.71 9.82
N TYR A 141 2.50 8.99 8.70
CA TYR A 141 1.38 8.21 8.19
C TYR A 141 1.49 8.03 6.68
N VAL A 142 1.38 6.79 6.20
CA VAL A 142 1.48 6.45 4.78
C VAL A 142 0.25 6.97 4.04
N LEU A 143 0.48 7.81 3.03
CA LEU A 143 -0.58 8.35 2.18
C LEU A 143 -0.79 7.47 0.94
N CYS A 144 0.29 7.13 0.24
CA CYS A 144 0.25 6.15 -0.85
C CYS A 144 1.63 5.54 -1.09
N THR A 145 1.64 4.38 -1.74
CA THR A 145 2.82 3.76 -2.33
C THR A 145 2.65 3.73 -3.85
N ASN A 146 3.74 3.91 -4.59
CA ASN A 146 3.71 3.84 -6.04
C ASN A 146 5.08 3.42 -6.60
N ILE A 147 5.12 3.11 -7.89
CA ILE A 147 6.29 2.57 -8.58
C ILE A 147 6.53 3.33 -9.87
N PHE A 148 7.79 3.68 -10.14
CA PHE A 148 8.22 4.12 -11.45
C PHE A 148 8.58 2.92 -12.31
N THR A 149 7.92 2.81 -13.46
CA THR A 149 8.09 1.72 -14.42
C THR A 149 8.97 2.13 -15.61
N ASN A 150 9.12 3.44 -15.83
CA ASN A 150 9.92 3.99 -16.93
C ASN A 150 11.19 4.68 -16.44
N ALA A 151 12.22 4.70 -17.28
CA ALA A 151 13.49 5.38 -17.02
C ALA A 151 13.32 6.88 -16.75
N THR A 152 12.33 7.52 -17.36
CA THR A 152 11.95 8.90 -17.03
C THR A 152 10.44 8.95 -16.90
N GLU A 153 9.97 9.29 -15.71
CA GLU A 153 8.56 9.26 -15.39
C GLU A 153 8.24 10.31 -14.31
N THR A 154 7.05 10.89 -14.40
CA THR A 154 6.57 11.88 -13.45
C THR A 154 5.15 11.52 -13.03
N HIS A 155 4.95 11.39 -11.72
CA HIS A 155 3.63 11.29 -11.13
C HIS A 155 3.24 12.63 -10.50
N GLU A 156 2.07 13.12 -10.88
CA GLU A 156 1.51 14.39 -10.37
C GLU A 156 0.32 14.10 -9.48
N TYR A 157 0.28 14.79 -8.34
CA TYR A 157 -0.70 14.57 -7.28
C TYR A 157 -1.34 15.88 -6.83
N SER A 158 -2.58 15.77 -6.38
CA SER A 158 -3.37 16.82 -5.74
C SER A 158 -3.89 16.30 -4.40
N LEU A 159 -3.31 16.77 -3.30
CA LEU A 159 -3.73 16.47 -1.94
C LEU A 159 -4.68 17.56 -1.43
N THR A 160 -5.89 17.16 -1.06
CA THR A 160 -6.89 18.02 -0.42
C THR A 160 -7.07 17.58 1.03
N SER A 161 -7.24 18.54 1.94
CA SER A 161 -7.43 18.26 3.37
C SER A 161 -8.37 19.25 4.04
N TRP A 162 -9.21 18.75 4.95
CA TRP A 162 -10.21 19.53 5.67
C TRP A 162 -10.46 18.97 7.07
N ILE A 163 -11.15 19.76 7.90
CA ILE A 163 -11.63 19.34 9.21
C ILE A 163 -13.02 18.72 9.07
N SER A 164 -13.21 17.52 9.60
CA SER A 164 -14.45 16.75 9.56
C SER A 164 -14.73 16.11 10.92
N PRO A 165 -16.00 15.89 11.33
CA PRO A 165 -16.30 15.27 12.62
C PRO A 165 -16.16 13.75 12.52
N LYS A 166 -15.32 13.13 13.37
CA LYS A 166 -15.18 11.67 13.41
C LYS A 166 -16.38 10.97 14.05
N THR A 167 -17.04 11.64 14.98
CA THR A 167 -18.34 11.25 15.53
C THR A 167 -19.25 12.46 15.47
N ASN A 168 -20.47 12.27 14.95
CA ASN A 168 -21.52 13.25 15.15
C ASN A 168 -21.89 13.18 16.64
N ILE A 169 -21.54 14.20 17.41
CA ILE A 169 -22.14 14.38 18.72
C ILE A 169 -23.57 14.86 18.46
N PHE A 170 -24.52 13.94 18.35
CA PHE A 170 -25.93 14.25 18.50
C PHE A 170 -26.27 14.08 19.98
N GLU A 171 -26.47 15.18 20.70
CA GLU A 171 -26.98 15.12 22.06
C GLU A 171 -28.51 15.21 22.08
N SER A 172 -29.13 14.16 22.62
CA SER A 172 -30.43 14.26 23.26
C SER A 172 -30.29 15.18 24.49
N GLY A 173 -30.86 16.39 24.48
CA GLY A 173 -30.94 17.18 25.72
C GLY A 173 -30.99 18.71 25.65
N GLY A 174 -30.96 19.34 24.47
CA GLY A 174 -31.34 20.76 24.35
C GLY A 174 -30.29 21.83 24.73
N THR A 175 -29.03 21.48 24.96
CA THR A 175 -27.92 22.44 25.04
C THR A 175 -27.10 22.42 23.74
N HIS A 176 -27.11 23.52 22.99
CA HIS A 176 -26.30 23.67 21.78
C HIS A 176 -24.81 23.70 22.14
N GLN A 177 -24.08 22.63 21.87
CA GLN A 177 -22.61 22.67 21.81
C GLN A 177 -22.18 23.03 20.38
N THR A 178 -21.60 24.21 20.21
CA THR A 178 -20.90 24.57 18.96
C THR A 178 -19.65 23.71 18.83
N ILE A 179 -19.60 22.85 17.81
CA ILE A 179 -18.34 22.21 17.43
C ILE A 179 -17.48 23.29 16.77
N ILE A 180 -16.53 23.82 17.53
CA ILE A 180 -15.53 24.76 17.03
C ILE A 180 -14.57 23.94 16.14
N GLY A 181 -14.16 24.50 15.00
CA GLY A 181 -13.26 23.87 14.04
C GLY A 181 -11.90 23.45 14.63
N GLY A 182 -10.92 23.24 13.76
CA GLY A 182 -9.61 22.76 14.18
C GLY A 182 -8.52 23.14 13.21
N THR A 183 -7.29 23.01 13.67
CA THR A 183 -6.11 23.17 12.81
C THR A 183 -5.35 21.86 12.84
N VAL A 184 -5.10 21.33 11.65
CA VAL A 184 -4.15 20.24 11.43
C VAL A 184 -3.03 20.76 10.56
N LYS A 185 -1.80 20.38 10.92
CA LYS A 185 -0.61 20.79 10.18
C LYS A 185 0.30 19.59 10.01
N PHE A 186 0.74 19.38 8.77
CA PHE A 186 1.58 18.25 8.41
C PHE A 186 2.50 18.63 7.25
N LYS A 187 3.57 17.86 7.09
CA LYS A 187 4.47 17.91 5.93
C LYS A 187 4.20 16.70 5.05
N VAL A 188 4.18 16.90 3.74
CA VAL A 188 4.23 15.81 2.77
C VAL A 188 5.70 15.49 2.51
N SER A 189 6.05 14.21 2.47
CA SER A 189 7.40 13.75 2.22
C SER A 189 7.37 12.53 1.32
N VAL A 190 8.44 12.37 0.56
CA VAL A 190 8.62 11.27 -0.38
C VAL A 190 9.87 10.51 -0.03
N GLU A 191 9.77 9.19 0.02
CA GLU A 191 10.91 8.32 0.26
C GLU A 191 10.93 7.16 -0.73
N THR A 192 12.10 6.90 -1.35
CA THR A 192 12.32 5.66 -2.10
C THR A 192 12.46 4.50 -1.14
N VAL A 193 11.83 3.38 -1.47
CA VAL A 193 11.82 2.20 -0.61
C VAL A 193 12.14 0.95 -1.41
N GLU A 194 12.87 0.03 -0.81
CA GLU A 194 12.93 -1.34 -1.32
C GLU A 194 11.71 -2.08 -0.80
N ILE A 195 10.61 -2.06 -1.56
CA ILE A 195 9.45 -2.89 -1.21
C ILE A 195 9.75 -4.31 -1.65
N THR A 196 9.92 -5.22 -0.69
CA THR A 196 9.78 -6.65 -0.93
C THR A 196 8.29 -6.99 -1.02
N ASN A 197 7.59 -6.57 -2.08
CA ASN A 197 6.19 -6.92 -2.41
C ASN A 197 5.29 -7.26 -1.20
N LEU A 198 5.28 -6.42 -0.17
CA LEU A 198 4.45 -6.65 0.99
C LEU A 198 3.15 -5.89 0.74
N ASP A 199 2.11 -6.62 0.35
CA ASP A 199 0.75 -6.11 0.30
C ASP A 199 0.37 -5.54 1.68
N THR A 200 0.38 -4.21 1.80
CA THR A 200 -0.05 -3.46 2.99
C THR A 200 -1.40 -2.81 2.78
N SER A 201 -2.10 -3.10 1.67
CA SER A 201 -3.40 -2.51 1.33
C SER A 201 -4.51 -2.88 2.33
N GLY A 202 -4.19 -3.75 3.32
CA GLY A 202 -5.14 -4.20 4.31
C GLY A 202 -6.27 -4.94 3.62
N ALA A 203 -5.93 -6.01 2.89
CA ALA A 203 -6.88 -6.82 2.14
C ALA A 203 -8.18 -7.00 2.94
N ASN A 204 -9.27 -6.42 2.43
CA ASN A 204 -10.56 -6.49 3.08
C ASN A 204 -10.94 -7.96 3.31
N LYS A 205 -11.52 -8.25 4.48
CA LYS A 205 -12.06 -9.59 4.77
C LYS A 205 -12.96 -10.02 3.60
N PRO A 206 -12.85 -11.26 3.08
CA PRO A 206 -13.61 -11.64 1.91
C PRO A 206 -15.09 -11.68 2.30
N VAL A 207 -15.94 -11.04 1.52
CA VAL A 207 -17.40 -11.00 1.72
C VAL A 207 -18.03 -11.93 0.70
N LEU A 208 -18.78 -12.93 1.16
CA LEU A 208 -19.57 -13.79 0.26
C LEU A 208 -20.84 -13.05 -0.15
N ALA A 209 -21.09 -12.98 -1.46
CA ALA A 209 -22.40 -12.63 -1.96
C ALA A 209 -23.42 -13.74 -1.66
N SER A 210 -24.72 -13.41 -1.74
CA SER A 210 -25.83 -14.32 -1.41
C SER A 210 -25.93 -15.55 -2.29
N ASN A 211 -25.17 -15.64 -3.39
CA ASN A 211 -25.13 -16.77 -4.31
C ASN A 211 -23.77 -17.53 -4.30
N MET A 212 -22.84 -17.13 -3.43
CA MET A 212 -21.49 -17.71 -3.38
C MET A 212 -21.37 -18.81 -2.31
N ILE A 213 -20.56 -19.82 -2.63
CA ILE A 213 -20.11 -20.89 -1.73
C ILE A 213 -18.60 -20.80 -1.59
N PRO A 214 -18.04 -20.75 -0.37
CA PRO A 214 -16.59 -20.76 -0.16
C PRO A 214 -16.02 -22.12 -0.52
N VAL A 215 -14.94 -22.16 -1.31
CA VAL A 215 -14.35 -23.41 -1.80
C VAL A 215 -12.82 -23.39 -1.77
N TYR A 216 -12.24 -24.58 -1.87
CA TYR A 216 -10.86 -24.78 -2.27
C TYR A 216 -10.81 -25.78 -3.43
N TYR A 217 -9.75 -25.73 -4.22
CA TYR A 217 -9.55 -26.66 -5.32
C TYR A 217 -8.71 -27.85 -4.84
N ASP A 218 -9.25 -29.05 -4.93
CA ASP A 218 -8.52 -30.29 -4.70
C ASP A 218 -7.84 -30.70 -6.01
N GLU A 219 -6.55 -30.34 -6.14
CA GLU A 219 -5.77 -30.62 -7.35
C GLU A 219 -5.64 -32.11 -7.65
N ALA A 220 -5.54 -32.96 -6.62
CA ALA A 220 -5.38 -34.41 -6.81
C ALA A 220 -6.59 -35.05 -7.49
N ASN A 221 -7.78 -34.54 -7.18
CA ASN A 221 -9.04 -35.04 -7.75
C ASN A 221 -9.61 -34.11 -8.84
N SER A 222 -8.99 -32.96 -9.08
CA SER A 222 -9.45 -31.92 -10.01
C SER A 222 -10.90 -31.48 -9.77
N VAL A 223 -11.29 -31.30 -8.50
CA VAL A 223 -12.65 -30.90 -8.10
C VAL A 223 -12.65 -29.73 -7.12
N TRP A 224 -13.72 -28.95 -7.11
CA TRP A 224 -13.97 -27.94 -6.08
C TRP A 224 -14.60 -28.60 -4.85
N LYS A 225 -14.13 -28.24 -3.66
CA LYS A 225 -14.66 -28.73 -2.40
C LYS A 225 -15.04 -27.58 -1.47
N LYS A 226 -16.07 -27.79 -0.66
CA LYS A 226 -16.58 -26.83 0.32
C LYS A 226 -15.48 -26.46 1.32
N ALA A 227 -15.16 -25.18 1.42
CA ALA A 227 -14.28 -24.65 2.44
C ALA A 227 -15.09 -24.05 3.61
N ASP A 228 -14.44 -23.91 4.76
CA ASP A 228 -15.00 -23.25 5.93
C ASP A 228 -14.04 -22.20 6.51
N LYS A 229 -14.60 -21.11 7.02
CA LYS A 229 -13.83 -19.97 7.54
C LYS A 229 -13.04 -20.33 8.80
N ASN A 230 -13.59 -21.18 9.65
CA ASN A 230 -13.09 -21.47 10.99
C ASN A 230 -12.46 -22.86 11.09
N ASN A 231 -12.22 -23.54 9.96
CA ASN A 231 -11.65 -24.89 9.99
C ASN A 231 -10.20 -24.88 10.52
N SER A 232 -9.90 -25.81 11.42
CA SER A 232 -8.56 -26.01 11.99
C SER A 232 -7.64 -26.78 11.05
N GLN A 233 -8.17 -27.50 10.07
CA GLN A 233 -7.40 -28.14 9.01
C GLN A 233 -7.17 -27.16 7.87
N LYS A 234 -5.91 -26.96 7.51
CA LYS A 234 -5.49 -26.02 6.45
C LYS A 234 -6.21 -26.27 5.13
N ASP A 235 -6.33 -27.53 4.73
CA ASP A 235 -6.92 -27.92 3.45
C ASP A 235 -8.41 -27.54 3.34
N TYR A 236 -9.10 -27.36 4.47
CA TYR A 236 -10.51 -27.00 4.52
C TYR A 236 -10.75 -25.54 4.89
N ARG A 237 -9.68 -24.78 5.16
CA ARG A 237 -9.79 -23.38 5.56
C ARG A 237 -9.97 -22.49 4.33
N TRP A 238 -10.96 -21.61 4.40
CA TRP A 238 -11.34 -20.75 3.28
C TRP A 238 -10.33 -19.64 2.99
N TYR A 239 -9.80 -18.97 4.01
CA TYR A 239 -8.76 -17.93 3.84
C TYR A 239 -7.98 -17.74 5.15
N SER A 240 -6.82 -17.07 5.06
CA SER A 240 -6.04 -16.70 6.24
C SER A 240 -5.19 -15.46 5.99
N TYR A 241 -5.29 -14.51 6.91
CA TYR A 241 -4.48 -13.29 6.94
C TYR A 241 -3.28 -13.40 7.89
N THR A 242 -2.93 -14.61 8.35
CA THR A 242 -1.74 -14.76 9.19
C THR A 242 -0.49 -14.38 8.39
N SER A 243 0.34 -13.53 8.98
CA SER A 243 1.60 -13.09 8.37
C SER A 243 2.72 -14.14 8.51
N THR A 244 2.48 -15.19 9.30
CA THR A 244 3.42 -16.26 9.64
C THR A 244 2.72 -17.62 9.73
N GLY A 245 3.51 -18.70 9.79
CA GLY A 245 3.03 -20.07 9.98
C GLY A 245 2.49 -20.73 8.71
N GLU A 246 1.92 -21.92 8.87
CA GLU A 246 1.47 -22.78 7.78
C GLU A 246 0.27 -22.20 6.99
N TYR A 247 -0.48 -21.29 7.61
CA TYR A 247 -1.66 -20.62 7.04
C TYR A 247 -1.32 -19.29 6.35
N LYS A 248 -0.03 -18.97 6.16
CA LYS A 248 0.37 -17.69 5.55
C LYS A 248 -0.04 -17.63 4.08
N GLY A 249 -0.71 -16.53 3.69
CA GLY A 249 -0.99 -16.21 2.29
C GLY A 249 -2.11 -17.02 1.64
N MET A 250 -3.09 -17.51 2.41
CA MET A 250 -4.24 -18.23 1.85
C MET A 250 -5.30 -17.26 1.33
N TRP A 251 -5.53 -17.26 0.02
CA TRP A 251 -6.57 -16.46 -0.63
C TRP A 251 -7.93 -17.16 -0.60
N ALA A 252 -8.98 -16.35 -0.49
CA ALA A 252 -10.36 -16.82 -0.47
C ALA A 252 -10.83 -17.15 -1.89
N ASN A 253 -11.27 -18.38 -2.13
CA ASN A 253 -11.94 -18.77 -3.36
C ASN A 253 -13.43 -19.02 -3.11
N ALA A 254 -14.27 -18.67 -4.06
CA ALA A 254 -15.69 -18.95 -4.02
C ALA A 254 -16.20 -19.32 -5.41
N VAL A 255 -17.26 -20.12 -5.45
CA VAL A 255 -18.02 -20.42 -6.67
C VAL A 255 -19.44 -19.95 -6.50
N THR A 256 -20.07 -19.56 -7.59
CA THR A 256 -21.51 -19.28 -7.62
C THR A 256 -22.27 -20.53 -8.01
N VAL A 257 -23.34 -20.82 -7.28
CA VAL A 257 -24.23 -21.95 -7.57
C VAL A 257 -25.66 -21.46 -7.76
N THR A 258 -26.52 -22.30 -8.33
CA THR A 258 -27.96 -22.00 -8.42
C THR A 258 -28.59 -21.91 -7.03
N ASP A 259 -29.63 -21.10 -6.88
CA ASP A 259 -30.35 -20.96 -5.60
C ASP A 259 -30.89 -22.31 -5.08
N ALA A 260 -31.27 -23.20 -5.99
CA ALA A 260 -31.76 -24.54 -5.67
C ALA A 260 -30.69 -25.40 -4.96
N ASN A 261 -29.43 -25.33 -5.39
CA ASN A 261 -28.35 -26.16 -4.84
C ASN A 261 -27.58 -25.46 -3.72
N ARG A 262 -27.75 -24.14 -3.58
CA ARG A 262 -26.99 -23.33 -2.62
C ARG A 262 -27.17 -23.78 -1.17
N GLN A 263 -28.40 -23.95 -0.72
CA GLN A 263 -28.66 -24.28 0.68
C GLN A 263 -28.08 -25.66 1.05
N THR A 264 -28.14 -26.59 0.10
CA THR A 264 -27.50 -27.91 0.21
C THR A 264 -26.00 -27.78 0.47
N TYR A 265 -25.29 -26.99 -0.35
CA TYR A 265 -23.85 -26.81 -0.20
C TYR A 265 -23.44 -25.96 1.01
N LEU A 266 -24.27 -25.03 1.44
CA LEU A 266 -24.01 -24.28 2.68
C LEU A 266 -24.09 -25.15 3.93
N ASN A 267 -25.02 -26.09 3.95
CA ASN A 267 -25.24 -26.99 5.08
C ASN A 267 -24.33 -28.24 5.03
N ALA A 268 -23.60 -28.44 3.94
CA ALA A 268 -22.69 -29.56 3.77
C ALA A 268 -21.43 -29.41 4.63
N GLU A 269 -20.84 -30.55 5.01
CA GLU A 269 -19.59 -30.57 5.74
C GLU A 269 -18.42 -30.02 4.89
N PRO A 270 -17.42 -29.36 5.50
CA PRO A 270 -16.20 -28.97 4.80
C PRO A 270 -15.54 -30.19 4.12
N GLY A 271 -15.03 -30.01 2.91
CA GLY A 271 -14.51 -31.09 2.08
C GLY A 271 -15.55 -31.75 1.15
N THR A 272 -16.84 -31.42 1.29
CA THR A 272 -17.88 -31.90 0.35
C THR A 272 -17.60 -31.38 -1.06
N THR A 273 -17.56 -32.29 -2.04
CA THR A 273 -17.38 -31.95 -3.45
C THR A 273 -18.56 -31.11 -3.97
N ILE A 274 -18.24 -30.02 -4.66
CA ILE A 274 -19.20 -29.20 -5.40
C ILE A 274 -19.19 -29.68 -6.85
N SER A 275 -20.34 -30.12 -7.36
CA SER A 275 -20.45 -30.56 -8.75
C SER A 275 -20.14 -29.40 -9.70
N MET A 276 -19.38 -29.68 -10.76
CA MET A 276 -19.08 -28.67 -11.78
C MET A 276 -20.35 -28.22 -12.54
N ASP A 277 -21.33 -29.12 -12.69
CA ASP A 277 -22.61 -28.83 -13.33
C ASP A 277 -23.46 -27.83 -12.52
N ASP A 278 -23.19 -27.70 -11.22
CA ASP A 278 -23.90 -26.78 -10.34
C ASP A 278 -23.24 -25.39 -10.26
N ILE A 279 -22.04 -25.24 -10.81
CA ILE A 279 -21.26 -24.01 -10.78
C ILE A 279 -21.63 -23.14 -11.99
N ASN A 280 -22.29 -22.01 -11.72
CA ASN A 280 -22.51 -20.98 -12.72
C ASN A 280 -21.18 -20.24 -12.95
N GLU A 281 -20.80 -20.04 -14.21
CA GLU A 281 -19.42 -19.70 -14.63
C GLU A 281 -18.66 -18.63 -13.82
N LYS A 282 -17.37 -18.91 -13.67
CA LYS A 282 -16.31 -18.18 -12.96
C LYS A 282 -16.18 -16.72 -13.43
N SER A 283 -16.41 -15.74 -12.55
CA SER A 283 -15.87 -14.40 -12.77
C SER A 283 -14.35 -14.45 -12.64
N ARG A 284 -13.63 -14.11 -13.72
CA ARG A 284 -12.21 -13.78 -13.69
C ARG A 284 -11.96 -12.50 -12.92
#